data_AF-A0A0S7EPK2-F1
#
_entry.id   AF-A0A0S7EPK2-F1
#
_cell.length_a   1.000
_cell.length_b   1.000
_cell.length_c   1.000
_cell.angle_alpha   90.00
_cell.angle_beta   90.00
_cell.angle_gamma   90.00
#
_symmetry.space_group_name_H-M   'P 1'
#
loop_
_entity.id
_entity.type
_entity.pdbx_description
1 polymer ?
#
loop_
_entity_poly.entity_id
_entity_poly.type
_entity_poly.pdbx_seq_one_letter_code
_entity_poly.pdbx_strand_id
1 'polypeptide(L)'
;RSKVELELLGVPEELNLSFNASCVNGEVIRGLKSCSGLKIGDTVSFTVDALLRSCPKEKSRTFTIKPLGFKDSLEVTVDFACGCDCEAKVVPNSPVCSNGNGTYECGVCQCHRGRLGSL
;
A
#
# COMPACT_ATOMS: atom_id res chain seq x y z
N ARG A 1 -34.06 -3.83 -0.56
CA ARG A 1 -32.65 -4.07 -0.94
C ARG A 1 -32.14 -5.23 -0.10
N SER A 2 -31.75 -6.34 -0.71
CA SER A 2 -31.28 -7.55 -0.01
C SER A 2 -29.83 -7.92 -0.36
N LYS A 3 -29.07 -6.98 -0.94
CA LYS A 3 -27.69 -7.19 -1.38
C LYS A 3 -26.81 -6.03 -0.91
N VAL A 4 -25.61 -6.36 -0.44
CA VAL A 4 -24.50 -5.43 -0.19
C VAL A 4 -23.35 -5.87 -1.08
N GLU A 5 -22.75 -4.94 -1.82
CA GLU A 5 -21.62 -5.19 -2.72
C GLU A 5 -20.61 -4.06 -2.58
N LEU A 6 -19.32 -4.39 -2.50
CA LEU A 6 -18.26 -3.41 -2.37
C LEU A 6 -17.81 -2.86 -3.72
N GLU A 7 -17.75 -1.53 -3.78
CA GLU A 7 -17.14 -0.73 -4.83
C GLU A 7 -15.80 -0.17 -4.33
N LEU A 8 -14.82 -0.12 -5.23
CA LEU A 8 -13.47 0.36 -4.97
C LEU A 8 -13.21 1.58 -5.84
N LEU A 9 -12.72 2.66 -5.25
CA LEU A 9 -12.41 3.91 -5.95
C LEU A 9 -10.96 4.29 -5.69
N GLY A 10 -10.21 4.60 -6.76
CA GLY A 10 -8.85 5.14 -6.65
C GLY A 10 -7.80 4.15 -6.12
N VAL A 11 -8.00 2.84 -6.28
CA VAL A 11 -7.01 1.84 -5.84
C VAL A 11 -5.72 1.98 -6.66
N PRO A 12 -4.55 2.20 -6.03
CA PRO A 12 -3.26 2.24 -6.71
C PRO A 12 -2.95 0.93 -7.43
N GLU A 13 -2.34 0.99 -8.61
CA GLU A 13 -1.99 -0.19 -9.42
C GLU A 13 -0.98 -1.11 -8.71
N GLU A 14 -0.15 -0.51 -7.84
CA GLU A 14 0.86 -1.19 -7.04
C GLU A 14 0.26 -2.06 -5.94
N LEU A 15 -1.02 -1.86 -5.61
CA LEU A 15 -1.75 -2.69 -4.64
C LEU A 15 -2.57 -3.77 -5.34
N ASN A 16 -2.50 -4.98 -4.80
CA ASN A 16 -3.43 -6.05 -5.11
C ASN A 16 -4.35 -6.27 -3.91
N LEU A 17 -5.66 -6.18 -4.13
CA LEU A 17 -6.66 -6.36 -3.08
C LEU A 17 -7.39 -7.70 -3.25
N SER A 18 -7.44 -8.50 -2.19
CA SER A 18 -8.30 -9.68 -2.12
C SER A 18 -9.35 -9.54 -1.03
N PHE A 19 -10.50 -10.16 -1.26
CA PHE A 19 -11.69 -9.99 -0.43
C PHE A 19 -12.23 -11.35 -0.01
N ASN A 20 -12.65 -11.44 1.25
CA ASN A 20 -13.45 -12.54 1.76
C ASN A 20 -14.71 -11.97 2.44
N ALA A 21 -15.87 -12.52 2.14
CA ALA A 21 -17.14 -12.07 2.72
C ALA A 21 -17.56 -13.00 3.87
N SER A 22 -17.95 -12.43 5.00
CA SER A 22 -18.64 -13.10 6.09
C SER A 22 -20.07 -12.57 6.14
N CYS A 23 -21.01 -13.30 5.53
CA CYS A 23 -22.42 -12.93 5.50
C CYS A 23 -23.15 -13.38 6.80
N VAL A 24 -24.48 -13.42 6.79
CA VAL A 24 -25.33 -13.61 7.99
C VAL A 24 -25.01 -14.89 8.78
N ASN A 25 -24.55 -15.96 8.13
CA ASN A 25 -24.25 -17.23 8.79
C ASN A 25 -22.84 -17.28 9.40
N GLY A 26 -22.05 -16.20 9.27
CA GLY A 26 -20.65 -16.17 9.71
C GLY A 26 -19.70 -17.03 8.86
N GLU A 27 -20.21 -17.67 7.81
CA GLU A 27 -19.41 -18.44 6.88
C GLU A 27 -18.54 -17.50 6.03
N VAL A 28 -17.23 -17.76 6.02
CA VAL A 28 -16.27 -17.00 5.24
C VAL A 28 -16.21 -17.53 3.81
N ILE A 29 -16.72 -16.72 2.89
CA ILE A 29 -16.73 -17.02 1.45
C ILE A 29 -15.53 -16.32 0.81
N ARG A 30 -14.59 -17.11 0.32
CA ARG A 30 -13.34 -16.60 -0.27
C ARG A 30 -13.55 -15.97 -1.64
N GLY A 31 -12.83 -14.88 -1.91
CA GLY A 31 -12.87 -14.18 -3.20
C GLY A 31 -14.15 -13.40 -3.48
N LEU A 32 -15.06 -13.33 -2.50
CA LEU A 32 -16.35 -12.68 -2.64
C LEU A 32 -16.35 -11.31 -1.95
N LYS A 33 -16.87 -10.29 -2.65
CA LYS A 33 -17.00 -8.91 -2.17
C LYS A 33 -18.46 -8.44 -2.06
N SER A 34 -19.40 -9.39 -1.99
CA SER A 34 -20.82 -9.12 -1.91
C SER A 34 -21.56 -10.17 -1.09
N CYS A 35 -22.62 -9.76 -0.39
CA CYS A 35 -23.57 -10.66 0.28
C CYS A 35 -24.98 -10.40 -0.26
N SER A 36 -25.78 -11.45 -0.44
CA SER A 36 -27.18 -11.38 -0.88
C SER A 36 -28.11 -12.05 0.14
N GLY A 37 -29.43 -11.86 0.01
CA GLY A 37 -30.42 -12.43 0.92
C GLY A 37 -30.56 -11.69 2.26
N LEU A 38 -30.04 -10.47 2.35
CA LEU A 38 -30.03 -9.68 3.59
C LEU A 38 -31.41 -9.06 3.90
N LYS A 39 -31.74 -9.03 5.20
CA LYS A 39 -32.88 -8.32 5.79
C LYS A 39 -32.41 -7.01 6.40
N ILE A 40 -33.36 -6.11 6.67
CA ILE A 40 -33.07 -4.85 7.38
C ILE A 40 -32.60 -5.21 8.79
N GLY A 41 -31.44 -4.67 9.18
CA GLY A 41 -30.79 -4.97 10.47
C GLY A 41 -29.70 -6.04 10.40
N ASP A 42 -29.59 -6.79 9.31
CA ASP A 42 -28.51 -7.75 9.13
C ASP A 42 -27.16 -7.02 9.00
N THR A 43 -26.14 -7.58 9.65
CA THR A 43 -24.76 -7.11 9.56
C THR A 43 -23.91 -8.15 8.84
N VAL A 44 -23.04 -7.69 7.95
CA VAL A 44 -22.06 -8.51 7.26
C VAL A 44 -20.68 -7.91 7.46
N SER A 45 -19.64 -8.71 7.29
CA SER A 45 -18.25 -8.26 7.42
C SER A 45 -17.45 -8.71 6.22
N PHE A 46 -16.45 -7.91 5.84
CA PHE A 46 -15.54 -8.24 4.77
C PHE A 46 -14.11 -8.16 5.30
N THR A 47 -13.32 -9.18 5.01
CA THR A 47 -11.86 -9.15 5.20
C THR A 47 -11.23 -8.70 3.90
N VAL A 48 -10.35 -7.71 3.99
CA VAL A 48 -9.63 -7.14 2.85
C VAL A 48 -8.14 -7.30 3.09
N ASP A 49 -7.47 -8.07 2.24
CA ASP A 49 -6.01 -8.16 2.27
C ASP A 49 -5.44 -7.26 1.18
N ALA A 50 -4.50 -6.38 1.56
CA ALA A 50 -3.81 -5.48 0.66
C ALA A 50 -2.35 -5.91 0.52
N LEU A 51 -1.95 -6.32 -0.67
CA LEU A 51 -0.59 -6.75 -0.98
C LEU A 51 0.10 -5.72 -1.89
N LEU A 52 1.23 -5.19 -1.44
CA LEU A 52 2.08 -4.33 -2.25
C LEU A 52 2.92 -5.16 -3.23
N ARG A 53 2.80 -4.86 -4.53
CA ARG A 53 3.56 -5.55 -5.59
C ARG A 53 4.90 -4.90 -5.89
N SER A 54 4.97 -3.57 -5.77
CA SER A 54 6.15 -2.78 -6.09
C SER A 54 6.13 -1.47 -5.34
N CYS A 55 7.28 -0.86 -5.14
CA CYS A 55 7.39 0.45 -4.53
C CYS A 55 6.94 1.58 -5.49
N PRO A 56 5.85 2.30 -5.19
CA PRO A 56 5.43 3.44 -6.00
C PRO A 56 6.39 4.62 -5.85
N LYS A 57 6.33 5.54 -6.83
CA LYS A 57 7.04 6.84 -6.73
C LYS A 57 6.43 7.74 -5.67
N GLU A 58 5.11 7.71 -5.54
CA GLU A 58 4.39 8.47 -4.53
C GLU A 58 4.41 7.72 -3.20
N LYS A 59 4.81 8.42 -2.12
CA LYS A 59 4.99 7.80 -0.80
C LYS A 59 3.69 7.51 -0.05
N SER A 60 2.59 8.12 -0.46
CA SER A 60 1.30 7.93 0.16
C SER A 60 0.19 8.01 -0.88
N ARG A 61 -0.81 7.14 -0.76
CA ARG A 61 -2.02 7.15 -1.60
C ARG A 61 -3.23 6.84 -0.75
N THR A 62 -4.34 7.47 -1.06
CA THR A 62 -5.63 7.19 -0.43
C THR A 62 -6.58 6.57 -1.44
N PHE A 63 -7.26 5.51 -1.05
CA PHE A 63 -8.32 4.88 -1.84
C PHE A 63 -9.56 4.66 -0.98
N THR A 64 -10.71 4.42 -1.62
CA THR A 64 -11.98 4.27 -0.93
C THR A 64 -12.59 2.90 -1.18
N ILE A 65 -13.08 2.27 -0.12
CA ILE A 65 -13.93 1.08 -0.16
C ILE A 65 -15.31 1.49 0.35
N LYS A 66 -16.37 1.23 -0.43
CA LYS A 66 -17.73 1.58 -0.01
C LYS A 66 -18.76 0.56 -0.50
N PRO A 67 -19.87 0.37 0.23
CA PRO A 67 -21.00 -0.35 -0.31
C PRO A 67 -21.65 0.43 -1.45
N LEU A 68 -21.96 -0.25 -2.55
CA LEU A 68 -22.59 0.34 -3.72
C LEU A 68 -23.94 0.96 -3.35
N GLY A 69 -24.12 2.25 -3.67
CA GLY A 69 -25.37 2.97 -3.41
C GLY A 69 -25.62 3.31 -1.94
N PHE A 70 -24.57 3.29 -1.10
CA PHE A 70 -24.55 3.86 0.25
C PHE A 70 -23.74 5.16 0.27
N LYS A 71 -24.07 6.03 1.23
CA LYS A 71 -23.36 7.30 1.45
C LYS A 71 -22.07 7.09 2.23
N ASP A 72 -22.09 6.19 3.21
CA ASP A 72 -20.93 5.93 4.07
C ASP A 72 -19.84 5.17 3.31
N SER A 73 -18.59 5.47 3.63
CA SER A 73 -17.41 4.92 2.97
C SER A 73 -16.26 4.74 3.96
N LEU A 74 -15.37 3.81 3.64
CA LEU A 74 -14.09 3.64 4.30
C LEU A 74 -13.00 4.25 3.41
N GLU A 75 -12.32 5.28 3.90
CA GLU A 75 -11.12 5.81 3.27
C GLU A 75 -9.89 5.14 3.88
N VAL A 76 -9.00 4.64 3.03
CA VAL A 76 -7.79 3.94 3.41
C VAL A 76 -6.60 4.69 2.85
N THR A 77 -5.80 5.30 3.73
CA THR A 77 -4.52 5.92 3.37
C THR A 77 -3.40 4.92 3.61
N VAL A 78 -2.62 4.66 2.57
CA VAL A 78 -1.47 3.75 2.61
C VAL A 78 -0.20 4.55 2.44
N ASP A 79 0.66 4.50 3.44
CA ASP A 79 2.01 5.05 3.39
C ASP A 79 3.01 3.94 3.02
N PHE A 80 3.67 4.10 1.87
CA PHE A 80 4.58 3.11 1.31
C PHE A 80 5.99 3.27 1.90
N ALA A 81 6.39 2.36 2.79
CA ALA A 81 7.70 2.34 3.43
C ALA A 81 8.78 1.72 2.51
N CYS A 82 9.12 2.43 1.44
CA CYS A 82 10.05 1.96 0.41
C CYS A 82 11.48 2.49 0.56
N GLY A 83 11.66 3.55 1.34
CA GLY A 83 12.97 4.15 1.62
C GLY A 83 13.52 3.71 2.97
N CYS A 84 14.80 4.01 3.18
CA CYS A 84 15.49 3.79 4.44
C CYS A 84 15.75 5.12 5.16
N ASP A 85 15.66 5.14 6.49
CA ASP A 85 15.85 6.38 7.27
C ASP A 85 17.23 7.04 7.06
N CYS A 86 18.25 6.25 6.74
CA CYS A 86 19.60 6.73 6.46
C CYS A 86 19.72 7.51 5.14
N GLU A 87 18.79 7.33 4.20
CA GLU A 87 18.73 8.08 2.93
C GLU A 87 18.43 9.57 3.18
N ALA A 88 17.85 9.92 4.33
CA ALA A 88 17.68 11.31 4.74
C ALA A 88 19.00 12.00 5.16
N LYS A 89 20.07 11.23 5.41
CA LYS A 89 21.37 11.70 5.90
C LYS A 89 22.46 11.61 4.83
N VAL A 90 22.08 11.61 3.56
CA VAL A 90 23.01 11.56 2.43
C VAL A 90 23.97 12.73 2.47
N VAL A 91 25.25 12.45 2.28
CA VAL A 91 26.32 13.46 2.17
C VAL A 91 26.92 13.38 0.76
N PRO A 92 26.47 14.23 -0.19
CA PRO A 92 27.08 14.32 -1.51
C PRO A 92 28.51 14.84 -1.43
N ASN A 93 29.37 14.41 -2.36
CA ASN A 93 30.80 14.78 -2.38
C ASN A 93 31.46 14.60 -1.00
N SER A 94 31.18 13.46 -0.35
CA SER A 94 31.64 13.22 1.01
C SER A 94 33.16 13.09 1.06
N PRO A 95 33.85 13.76 2.01
CA PRO A 95 35.30 13.64 2.15
C PRO A 95 35.73 12.20 2.48
N VAL A 96 34.88 11.43 3.17
CA VAL A 96 35.16 10.01 3.47
C VAL A 96 35.10 9.14 2.21
N CYS A 97 34.40 9.59 1.15
CA CYS A 97 34.31 8.89 -0.12
C CYS A 97 35.36 9.41 -1.11
N SER A 98 36.62 9.03 -0.91
CA SER A 98 37.74 9.40 -1.78
C SER A 98 37.90 10.92 -1.96
N ASN A 99 37.86 11.69 -0.86
CA ASN A 99 37.98 13.15 -0.85
C ASN A 99 36.97 13.85 -1.78
N GLY A 100 35.70 13.46 -1.68
CA GLY A 100 34.60 14.10 -2.42
C GLY A 100 34.27 13.48 -3.78
N ASN A 101 34.80 12.29 -4.05
CA ASN A 101 34.56 11.58 -5.32
C ASN A 101 33.47 10.51 -5.23
N GLY A 102 32.65 10.60 -4.20
CA GLY A 102 31.44 9.81 -4.05
C GLY A 102 30.48 10.45 -3.05
N THR A 103 29.29 9.88 -2.99
CA THR A 103 28.24 10.24 -2.05
C THR A 103 28.23 9.22 -0.90
N TYR A 104 28.26 9.69 0.34
CA TYR A 104 28.11 8.81 1.50
C TYR A 104 26.64 8.66 1.85
N GLU A 105 26.12 7.44 1.79
CA GLU A 105 24.72 7.12 2.00
C GLU A 105 24.63 5.78 2.72
N CYS A 106 23.82 5.71 3.79
CA CYS A 106 23.53 4.45 4.49
C CYS A 106 24.77 3.63 4.91
N GLY A 107 25.88 4.31 5.25
CA GLY A 107 27.11 3.66 5.69
C GLY A 107 28.05 3.23 4.57
N VAL A 108 27.68 3.47 3.30
CA VAL A 108 28.46 3.09 2.12
C VAL A 108 28.77 4.30 1.23
N CYS A 109 29.82 4.18 0.41
CA CYS A 109 30.15 5.20 -0.58
C CYS A 109 29.64 4.84 -1.97
N GLN A 110 28.72 5.65 -2.50
CA GLN A 110 28.27 5.61 -3.88
C GLN A 110 29.25 6.39 -4.77
N CYS A 111 30.07 5.69 -5.55
CA CYS A 111 31.06 6.31 -6.42
C CYS A 111 30.43 7.14 -7.55
N HIS A 112 31.05 8.27 -7.87
CA HIS A 112 30.69 9.02 -9.08
C HIS A 112 31.08 8.26 -10.36
N ARG A 113 30.47 8.65 -11.49
CA ARG A 113 30.73 8.03 -12.80
C ARG A 113 32.23 7.97 -13.12
N GLY A 114 32.66 6.82 -13.65
CA GLY A 114 34.05 6.59 -14.05
C GLY A 114 34.98 6.16 -12.91
N ARG A 115 34.46 5.91 -11.70
CA ARG A 115 35.23 5.42 -10.56
C ARG A 115 34.67 4.11 -10.04
N LEU A 116 35.56 3.28 -9.50
CA LEU A 116 35.24 1.99 -8.90
C LEU A 116 35.97 1.90 -7.56
N GLY A 117 35.38 1.17 -6.63
CA GLY A 117 35.92 0.93 -5.30
C GLY A 117 34.80 0.70 -4.31
N SER A 118 35.03 -0.20 -3.35
CA SER A 118 34.20 -0.33 -2.16
C SER A 118 34.94 0.32 -1.00
N LEU A 119 34.24 1.19 -0.27
CA LEU A 119 34.56 1.52 1.12
C LEU A 119 33.69 0.64 2.01
#